data_AF-A0A3A4NWV7-F1
#
_entry.id   AF-A0A3A4NWV7-F1
#
_cell.length_a   1.000
_cell.length_b   1.000
_cell.length_c   1.000
_cell.angle_alpha   90.00
_cell.angle_beta   90.00
_cell.angle_gamma   90.00
#
_symmetry.space_group_name_H-M   'P 1'
#
loop_
_entity.id
_entity.type
_entity.pdbx_description
1 polymer ?
#
loop_
_entity_poly.entity_id
_entity_poly.type
_entity_poly.pdbx_seq_one_letter_code
_entity_poly.pdbx_strand_id
1 'polypeptide(L)'
;MKIWIKVFLAILVFGIAVNVFDRLRESYNKEIRSPDHKPGVLEGLTGKTAVDQYLAIQEKSDTFNLPALKTAFMMFFAQQGRYPANLEELERSGDVNSDLTRDQYGNRYVMKMTQNVLILSSAGKDKIRGTTDDIEHHLKL
;
A
#
# COMPACT_ATOMS: atom_id res chain seq x y z
N MET A 1 49.18 29.59 4.63
CA MET A 1 48.39 29.10 5.79
C MET A 1 46.89 29.46 5.72
N LYS A 2 46.51 30.71 5.41
CA LYS A 2 45.09 31.15 5.42
C LYS A 2 44.15 30.46 4.41
N ILE A 3 44.65 30.01 3.26
CA ILE A 3 43.84 29.35 2.21
C ILE A 3 43.43 27.92 2.63
N TRP A 4 44.34 27.16 3.23
CA TRP A 4 44.08 25.81 3.70
C TRP A 4 43.02 25.74 4.81
N ILE A 5 42.98 26.76 5.67
CA ILE A 5 41.94 26.90 6.71
C ILE A 5 40.55 27.12 6.09
N LYS A 6 40.45 27.92 5.03
CA LYS A 6 39.17 28.16 4.33
C LYS A 6 38.67 26.91 3.61
N VAL A 7 39.57 26.14 2.99
CA VAL A 7 39.22 24.87 2.34
C VAL A 7 38.73 23.84 3.35
N PHE A 8 39.40 23.73 4.50
CA PHE A 8 38.96 22.84 5.58
C PHE A 8 37.58 23.23 6.13
N LEU A 9 37.34 24.54 6.32
CA LEU A 9 36.04 25.03 6.77
C LEU A 9 34.92 24.73 5.76
N ALA A 10 35.20 24.88 4.46
CA ALA A 10 34.25 24.57 3.40
C ALA A 10 33.89 23.08 3.35
N ILE A 11 34.87 22.19 3.52
CA ILE A 11 34.64 20.73 3.58
C ILE A 11 33.81 20.37 4.82
N LEU A 12 34.09 21.01 5.96
CA LEU A 12 33.36 20.74 7.21
C LEU A 12 31.90 21.19 7.10
N VAL A 13 31.64 22.38 6.54
CA VAL A 13 30.27 22.86 6.27
C VAL A 13 29.56 21.98 5.26
N PHE A 14 30.25 21.54 4.21
CA PHE A 14 29.69 20.62 3.21
C PHE A 14 29.32 19.27 3.82
N GLY A 15 30.18 18.70 4.69
CA GLY A 15 29.90 17.45 5.39
C GLY A 15 28.68 17.54 6.32
N ILE A 16 28.50 18.66 7.01
CA ILE A 16 27.30 18.93 7.83
C ILE A 16 26.07 19.05 6.92
N ALA A 17 26.18 19.77 5.81
CA ALA A 17 25.07 19.95 4.86
C ALA A 17 24.61 18.62 4.26
N VAL A 18 25.54 17.73 3.89
CA VAL A 18 25.21 16.38 3.39
C VAL A 18 24.51 15.55 4.47
N ASN A 19 25.00 15.55 5.71
CA ASN A 19 24.37 14.80 6.81
C ASN A 19 22.95 15.30 7.14
N VAL A 20 22.74 16.62 7.13
CA VAL A 20 21.41 17.21 7.33
C VAL A 20 20.50 16.86 6.15
N PHE A 21 21.00 16.89 4.93
CA PHE A 21 20.25 16.53 3.73
C PHE A 21 19.83 15.06 3.72
N ASP A 22 20.71 14.14 4.13
CA ASP A 22 20.37 12.72 4.23
C ASP A 22 19.31 12.46 5.30
N ARG A 23 19.38 13.12 6.46
CA ARG A 23 18.31 13.05 7.48
C ARG A 23 16.98 13.61 6.99
N LEU A 24 17.00 14.73 6.29
CA LEU A 24 15.79 15.31 5.69
C LEU A 24 15.21 14.39 4.62
N ARG A 25 16.05 13.75 3.80
CA ARG A 25 15.63 12.79 2.79
C ARG A 25 15.00 11.53 3.40
N GLU A 26 15.54 11.02 4.50
CA GLU A 26 14.93 9.91 5.24
C GLU A 26 13.58 10.29 5.85
N SER A 27 13.47 11.47 6.46
CA SER A 27 12.20 11.98 6.99
C SER A 27 11.15 12.16 5.88
N TYR A 28 11.54 12.73 4.74
CA TYR A 28 10.67 12.92 3.59
C TYR A 28 10.17 11.59 3.01
N ASN A 29 11.06 10.60 2.89
CA ASN A 29 10.70 9.25 2.42
C ASN A 29 9.81 8.48 3.42
N LYS A 30 9.91 8.76 4.72
CA LYS A 30 9.01 8.21 5.75
C LYS A 30 7.65 8.91 5.76
N GLU A 31 7.63 10.22 5.54
CA GLU A 31 6.39 11.02 5.53
C GLU A 31 5.52 10.75 4.29
N ILE A 32 6.12 10.54 3.11
CA ILE A 32 5.37 10.13 1.89
C ILE A 32 4.72 8.74 2.04
N ARG A 33 5.23 7.90 2.95
CA ARG A 33 4.70 6.55 3.20
C ARG A 33 3.61 6.49 4.26
N SER A 34 3.31 7.61 4.95
CA SER A 34 2.27 7.67 5.97
C SER A 34 0.94 8.16 5.37
N PRO A 35 -0.18 7.46 5.61
CA PRO A 35 -1.49 7.83 5.06
C PRO A 35 -2.07 9.15 5.59
N ASP A 36 -1.44 9.79 6.59
CA ASP A 36 -1.89 11.02 7.24
C ASP A 36 -1.08 12.28 6.86
N HIS A 37 -0.38 12.29 5.72
CA HIS A 37 0.45 13.44 5.35
C HIS A 37 -0.40 14.71 5.16
N LYS A 38 -0.23 15.70 6.05
CA LYS A 38 -0.76 17.07 5.85
C LYS A 38 0.11 17.74 4.78
N PRO A 39 -0.47 18.22 3.68
CA PRO A 39 0.31 18.74 2.55
C PRO A 39 1.14 19.94 3.01
N GLY A 40 2.46 19.76 2.94
CA GLY A 40 3.42 20.84 3.15
C GLY A 40 3.26 21.88 2.05
N VAL A 41 3.30 23.16 2.44
CA VAL A 41 3.13 24.36 1.59
C VAL A 41 4.06 24.40 0.36
N LEU A 42 5.06 23.52 0.27
CA LEU A 42 6.00 23.42 -0.84
C LEU A 42 5.46 22.63 -2.06
N GLU A 43 4.40 21.83 -1.92
CA GLU A 43 3.84 21.07 -3.04
C GLU A 43 3.08 21.94 -4.06
N GLY A 44 2.76 23.20 -3.71
CA GLY A 44 2.12 24.15 -4.62
C GLY A 44 3.01 24.69 -5.75
N LEU A 45 4.33 24.41 -5.75
CA LEU A 45 5.27 24.92 -6.76
C LEU A 45 5.58 23.91 -7.88
N THR A 46 5.39 22.62 -7.63
CA THR A 46 5.44 21.59 -8.68
C THR A 46 4.01 21.23 -9.00
N GLY A 47 3.53 21.62 -10.19
CA GLY A 47 2.13 21.55 -10.63
C GLY A 47 1.48 20.16 -10.73
N LYS A 48 1.74 19.25 -9.79
CA LYS A 48 0.87 18.12 -9.50
C LYS A 48 -0.24 18.64 -8.61
N THR A 49 -1.40 18.84 -9.22
CA THR A 49 -2.57 19.31 -8.48
C THR A 49 -2.98 18.28 -7.43
N ALA A 50 -3.69 18.70 -6.38
CA ALA A 50 -4.29 17.77 -5.42
C ALA A 50 -5.21 16.74 -6.13
N VAL A 51 -5.73 17.09 -7.31
CA VAL A 51 -6.47 16.18 -8.20
C VAL A 51 -5.57 15.11 -8.79
N ASP A 52 -4.36 15.44 -9.26
CA ASP A 52 -3.40 14.46 -9.78
C ASP A 52 -2.90 13.50 -8.69
N GLN A 53 -2.70 14.00 -7.47
CA GLN A 53 -2.38 13.15 -6.32
C GLN A 53 -3.58 12.25 -5.95
N TYR A 54 -4.80 12.79 -5.95
CA TYR A 54 -6.01 12.00 -5.69
C TYR A 54 -6.24 10.92 -6.76
N LEU A 55 -6.05 11.25 -8.03
CA LEU A 55 -6.09 10.30 -9.13
C LEU A 55 -4.99 9.26 -8.99
N ALA A 56 -3.76 9.64 -8.65
CA ALA A 56 -2.67 8.69 -8.40
C ALA A 56 -2.90 7.82 -7.17
N ILE A 57 -3.62 8.29 -6.14
CA ILE A 57 -4.03 7.49 -4.99
C ILE A 57 -5.13 6.49 -5.39
N GLN A 58 -6.10 6.89 -6.22
CA GLN A 58 -7.09 5.96 -6.79
C GLN A 58 -6.43 4.91 -7.70
N GLU A 59 -5.55 5.33 -8.61
CA GLU A 59 -4.81 4.46 -9.53
C GLU A 59 -3.85 3.52 -8.78
N LYS A 60 -3.44 3.87 -7.55
CA LYS A 60 -2.67 2.99 -6.67
C LYS A 60 -3.55 2.12 -5.79
N SER A 61 -4.80 2.54 -5.49
CA SER A 61 -5.80 1.70 -4.82
C SER A 61 -6.37 0.61 -5.74
N ASP A 62 -6.10 0.68 -7.05
CA ASP A 62 -6.34 -0.43 -7.99
C ASP A 62 -5.53 -1.69 -7.63
N THR A 63 -4.49 -1.58 -6.80
CA THR A 63 -3.82 -2.77 -6.27
C THR A 63 -4.57 -3.35 -5.08
N PHE A 64 -5.31 -4.43 -5.33
CA PHE A 64 -5.94 -5.25 -4.29
C PHE A 64 -4.94 -5.56 -3.17
N ASN A 65 -5.26 -5.16 -1.95
CA ASN A 65 -4.33 -5.21 -0.81
C ASN A 65 -4.25 -6.63 -0.21
N LEU A 66 -3.55 -7.52 -0.92
CA LEU A 66 -3.31 -8.91 -0.51
C LEU A 66 -2.66 -9.04 0.87
N PRO A 67 -1.67 -8.20 1.28
CA PRO A 67 -1.10 -8.25 2.62
C PRO A 67 -2.12 -7.96 3.74
N ALA A 68 -3.00 -6.97 3.55
CA ALA A 68 -4.05 -6.66 4.53
C ALA A 68 -5.03 -7.84 4.67
N LEU A 69 -5.45 -8.42 3.55
CA LEU A 69 -6.32 -9.60 3.56
C LEU A 69 -5.63 -10.79 4.25
N LYS A 70 -4.34 -11.04 3.98
CA LYS A 70 -3.57 -12.08 4.67
C LYS A 70 -3.61 -11.89 6.18
N THR A 71 -3.36 -10.67 6.63
CA THR A 71 -3.35 -10.33 8.05
C THR A 71 -4.70 -10.63 8.69
N ALA A 72 -5.78 -10.26 8.02
CA ALA A 72 -7.13 -10.55 8.50
C ALA A 72 -7.42 -12.05 8.62
N PHE A 73 -7.01 -12.86 7.63
CA PHE A 73 -7.15 -14.32 7.71
C PHE A 73 -6.38 -14.91 8.90
N MET A 74 -5.17 -14.43 9.15
CA MET A 74 -4.35 -14.87 10.28
C MET A 74 -4.94 -14.44 11.62
N MET A 75 -5.50 -13.22 11.70
CA MET A 75 -6.22 -12.74 12.89
C MET A 75 -7.47 -13.57 13.15
N PHE A 76 -8.28 -13.84 12.13
CA PHE A 76 -9.45 -14.70 12.24
C PHE A 76 -9.06 -16.10 12.74
N PHE A 77 -8.00 -16.69 12.18
CA PHE A 77 -7.47 -17.98 12.64
C PHE A 77 -7.02 -17.93 14.10
N ALA A 78 -6.33 -16.87 14.52
CA ALA A 78 -5.90 -16.70 15.90
C ALA A 78 -7.07 -16.58 16.89
N GLN A 79 -8.19 -15.98 16.47
CA GLN A 79 -9.38 -15.81 17.31
C GLN A 79 -10.29 -17.05 17.34
N GLN A 80 -10.49 -17.70 16.18
CA GLN A 80 -11.50 -18.75 15.99
C GLN A 80 -10.90 -20.16 15.90
N GLY A 81 -9.56 -20.29 15.82
CA GLY A 81 -8.87 -21.57 15.68
C GLY A 81 -9.02 -22.25 14.31
N ARG A 82 -9.65 -21.56 13.34
CA ARG A 82 -9.86 -22.03 11.97
C ARG A 82 -9.86 -20.85 11.00
N TYR A 83 -9.59 -21.12 9.72
CA TYR A 83 -9.78 -20.11 8.68
C TYR A 83 -11.27 -19.86 8.41
N PRO A 84 -11.64 -18.68 7.90
CA PRO A 84 -13.02 -18.40 7.50
C PRO A 84 -13.42 -19.32 6.34
N ALA A 85 -14.71 -19.70 6.29
CA ALA A 85 -15.28 -20.55 5.26
C ALA A 85 -15.59 -19.77 3.96
N ASN A 86 -15.78 -18.45 4.07
CA ASN A 86 -15.97 -17.52 2.96
C ASN A 86 -15.57 -16.10 3.38
N LEU A 87 -15.47 -15.19 2.42
CA LEU A 87 -15.12 -13.79 2.70
C LEU A 87 -16.21 -13.04 3.49
N GLU A 88 -17.47 -13.48 3.42
CA GLU A 88 -18.56 -12.86 4.18
C GLU A 88 -18.44 -13.13 5.68
N GLU A 89 -17.95 -14.30 6.07
CA GLU A 89 -17.64 -14.62 7.46
C GLU A 89 -16.53 -13.69 8.00
N LEU A 90 -15.54 -13.37 7.16
CA LEU A 90 -14.46 -12.46 7.49
C LEU A 90 -14.93 -10.99 7.57
N GLU A 91 -15.87 -10.56 6.72
CA GLU A 91 -16.52 -9.24 6.85
C GLU A 91 -17.34 -9.14 8.14
N ARG A 92 -18.08 -10.21 8.49
CA ARG A 92 -18.94 -10.24 9.68
C ARG A 92 -18.16 -10.25 10.99
N SER A 93 -16.89 -10.66 10.99
CA SER A 93 -16.04 -10.54 12.18
C SER A 93 -15.69 -9.08 12.52
N GLY A 94 -15.91 -8.15 11.56
CA GLY A 94 -15.61 -6.73 11.73
C GLY A 94 -14.14 -6.38 11.51
N ASP A 95 -13.28 -7.38 11.24
CA ASP A 95 -11.85 -7.18 11.01
C ASP A 95 -11.53 -6.70 9.58
N VAL A 96 -12.52 -6.77 8.66
CA VAL A 96 -12.33 -6.54 7.22
C VAL A 96 -13.46 -5.71 6.63
N ASN A 97 -13.10 -4.65 5.92
CA ASN A 97 -14.02 -3.82 5.13
C ASN A 97 -14.32 -4.48 3.78
N SER A 98 -15.48 -4.16 3.19
CA SER A 98 -15.92 -4.66 1.87
C SER A 98 -14.95 -4.36 0.72
N ASP A 99 -14.08 -3.37 0.89
CA ASP A 99 -13.05 -3.02 -0.10
C ASP A 99 -11.97 -4.10 -0.23
N LEU A 100 -11.80 -4.95 0.79
CA LEU A 100 -10.84 -6.07 0.80
C LEU A 100 -11.45 -7.39 0.33
N THR A 101 -12.75 -7.42 0.01
CA THR A 101 -13.45 -8.61 -0.48
C THR A 101 -13.97 -8.46 -1.90
N ARG A 102 -13.73 -7.29 -2.51
CA ARG A 102 -14.14 -6.95 -3.87
C ARG A 102 -12.93 -6.54 -4.71
N ASP A 103 -13.02 -6.76 -6.01
CA ASP A 103 -12.06 -6.24 -6.98
C ASP A 103 -12.25 -4.74 -7.25
N GLN A 104 -11.34 -4.17 -8.03
CA GLN A 104 -11.39 -2.76 -8.47
C GLN A 104 -12.66 -2.39 -9.27
N TYR A 105 -13.39 -3.39 -9.79
CA TYR A 105 -14.65 -3.22 -10.53
C TYR A 105 -15.88 -3.45 -9.65
N GLY A 106 -15.69 -3.67 -8.34
CA GLY A 106 -16.73 -3.88 -7.34
C GLY A 106 -17.30 -5.31 -7.28
N ASN A 107 -16.75 -6.25 -8.05
CA ASN A 107 -17.18 -7.64 -8.02
C ASN A 107 -16.59 -8.35 -6.80
N ARG A 108 -17.37 -9.21 -6.16
CA ARG A 108 -16.92 -9.96 -4.99
C ARG A 108 -15.99 -11.11 -5.41
N TYR A 109 -14.87 -11.25 -4.71
CA TYR A 109 -13.98 -12.39 -4.86
C TYR A 109 -14.65 -13.67 -4.37
N VAL A 110 -14.44 -14.76 -5.09
CA VAL A 110 -14.72 -16.12 -4.63
C VAL A 110 -13.47 -16.69 -4.01
N MET A 111 -13.64 -17.32 -2.86
CA MET A 111 -12.58 -17.97 -2.13
C MET A 111 -12.56 -19.47 -2.37
N LYS A 112 -11.37 -20.02 -2.57
CA LYS A 112 -11.10 -21.46 -2.49
C LYS A 112 -9.81 -21.71 -1.72
N MET A 113 -9.86 -22.61 -0.73
CA MET A 113 -8.70 -23.01 0.06
C MET A 113 -8.17 -24.37 -0.43
N THR A 114 -6.87 -24.46 -0.73
CA THR A 114 -6.22 -25.72 -1.12
C THR A 114 -4.87 -25.86 -0.40
N GLN A 115 -4.72 -26.80 0.53
CA GLN A 115 -3.43 -27.15 1.17
C GLN A 115 -2.58 -25.93 1.63
N ASN A 116 -3.22 -24.94 2.27
CA ASN A 116 -2.66 -23.63 2.72
C ASN A 116 -2.47 -22.54 1.65
N VAL A 117 -2.98 -22.74 0.45
CA VAL A 117 -3.09 -21.69 -0.57
C VAL A 117 -4.54 -21.21 -0.63
N LEU A 118 -4.74 -19.94 -0.35
CA LEU A 118 -5.96 -19.21 -0.58
C LEU A 118 -5.96 -18.71 -2.03
N ILE A 119 -6.93 -19.17 -2.81
CA ILE A 119 -7.17 -18.73 -4.18
C ILE A 119 -8.38 -17.80 -4.15
N LEU A 120 -8.21 -16.60 -4.69
CA LEU A 120 -9.25 -15.58 -4.81
C LEU A 120 -9.49 -15.32 -6.29
N SER A 121 -10.72 -15.49 -6.75
CA SER A 121 -11.10 -15.32 -8.15
C SER A 121 -12.22 -14.30 -8.29
N SER A 122 -12.10 -13.35 -9.22
CA SER A 122 -13.14 -12.38 -9.58
C SER A 122 -13.32 -12.31 -11.09
N ALA A 123 -14.52 -11.91 -11.53
CA ALA A 123 -14.88 -11.79 -12.94
C ALA A 123 -14.32 -10.53 -13.63
N GLY A 124 -13.62 -9.66 -12.89
CA GLY A 124 -12.97 -8.49 -13.47
C GLY A 124 -13.92 -7.52 -14.20
N LYS A 125 -13.43 -6.91 -15.27
CA LYS A 125 -14.09 -5.76 -15.90
C LYS A 125 -15.42 -6.12 -16.57
N ASP A 126 -15.47 -7.25 -17.27
CA ASP A 126 -16.62 -7.68 -18.07
C ASP A 126 -17.73 -8.34 -17.22
N LYS A 127 -17.41 -8.69 -15.96
CA LYS A 127 -18.29 -9.38 -15.01
C LYS A 127 -18.69 -10.79 -15.47
N ILE A 128 -17.98 -11.37 -16.43
CA ILE A 128 -18.21 -12.71 -16.96
C ILE A 128 -17.06 -13.61 -16.54
N ARG A 129 -17.37 -14.73 -15.89
CA ARG A 129 -16.34 -15.69 -15.48
C ARG A 129 -15.84 -16.54 -16.64
N GLY A 130 -14.59 -16.95 -16.57
CA GLY A 130 -13.91 -17.79 -17.56
C GLY A 130 -13.37 -17.00 -18.75
N THR A 131 -13.25 -15.68 -18.63
CA THR A 131 -12.71 -14.81 -19.67
C THR A 131 -11.27 -14.41 -19.34
N THR A 132 -10.62 -13.71 -20.26
CA THR A 132 -9.28 -13.14 -20.05
C THR A 132 -9.25 -12.02 -19.02
N ASP A 133 -10.43 -11.47 -18.67
CA ASP A 133 -10.55 -10.38 -17.70
C ASP A 133 -10.66 -10.90 -16.25
N ASP A 134 -10.76 -12.22 -16.06
CA ASP A 134 -10.77 -12.84 -14.73
C ASP A 134 -9.51 -12.47 -13.94
N ILE A 135 -9.72 -12.00 -12.71
CA ILE A 135 -8.66 -11.66 -11.78
C ILE A 135 -8.48 -12.83 -10.82
N GLU A 136 -7.27 -13.37 -10.74
CA GLU A 136 -6.94 -14.44 -9.80
C GLU A 136 -5.73 -14.08 -8.93
N HIS A 137 -5.86 -14.29 -7.63
CA HIS A 137 -4.80 -14.09 -6.66
C HIS A 137 -4.55 -15.34 -5.83
N HIS A 138 -3.27 -15.65 -5.64
CA HIS A 138 -2.80 -16.81 -4.90
C HIS A 138 -2.07 -16.31 -3.67
N LEU A 139 -2.64 -16.59 -2.51
CA LEU A 139 -2.09 -16.18 -1.24
C LEU A 139 -1.76 -17.40 -0.40
N LYS A 140 -0.47 -17.56 -0.10
CA LYS A 140 -0.04 -18.56 0.89
C LYS A 140 -0.32 -18.02 2.28
N LEU A 141 -1.14 -18.73 3.06
CA LEU A 141 -1.45 -18.37 4.45
C LEU A 141 -0.30 -18.80 5.37
#